data_AF-A0A8X6XKG2-F1
#
_entry.id   AF-A0A8X6XKG2-F1
#
_cell.length_a   1.000
_cell.length_b   1.000
_cell.length_c   1.000
_cell.angle_alpha   90.00
_cell.angle_beta   90.00
_cell.angle_gamma   90.00
#
_symmetry.space_group_name_H-M   'P 1'
#
loop_
_entity.id
_entity.type
_entity.pdbx_description
1 polymer ?
#
loop_
_entity_poly.entity_id
_entity_poly.type
_entity_poly.pdbx_seq_one_letter_code
_entity_poly.pdbx_strand_id
1 'polypeptide(L)'
;MFKGAKKEDLRQIAFELGQTVTDNMTVVQLTNVIKSNETFVNEPEFVKDIANTIISERKLEKESELELERIKFERTKAELELARIQAESKIEIENEPEKTESLDSLIKSVRTLTVKVPSKPEGVFLSETKSPKCVLLCNENHPLYKCPKYKKLSFNDRVELVKTNNFCFNCLLRNHKSSACKSKYSCGMCQRRHHVTLHFRPADKQSGLIDDSGAKKSSVLSSTAAEFHTSAREEVNHELVNPQFAATGYNNSDNKTVLLSTCICYVTDGSGNVYPIRALMDVGASSNFMSQGLADRLRLRKEKTNISVSGLNNFSL
;
A
#
# COMPACT_ATOMS: atom_id res chain seq x y z
N MET A 1 -29.69 2.68 -39.15
CA MET A 1 -28.28 2.40 -39.47
C MET A 1 -27.35 3.33 -38.68
N PHE A 2 -27.37 4.65 -38.87
CA PHE A 2 -26.48 5.59 -38.16
C PHE A 2 -27.08 6.19 -36.87
N LYS A 3 -27.65 5.35 -35.99
CA LYS A 3 -28.33 5.86 -34.78
C LYS A 3 -27.29 6.34 -33.76
N GLY A 4 -27.27 7.64 -33.47
CA GLY A 4 -26.30 8.25 -32.55
C GLY A 4 -25.03 8.82 -33.21
N ALA A 5 -24.96 8.78 -34.54
CA ALA A 5 -23.89 9.40 -35.31
C ALA A 5 -24.05 10.92 -35.36
N LYS A 6 -22.95 11.65 -35.16
CA LYS A 6 -22.85 13.10 -35.37
C LYS A 6 -22.48 13.42 -36.82
N LYS A 7 -22.53 14.72 -37.15
CA LYS A 7 -22.09 15.24 -38.46
C LYS A 7 -20.64 14.86 -38.75
N GLU A 8 -19.75 14.93 -37.75
CA GLU A 8 -18.34 14.49 -37.88
C GLU A 8 -18.25 13.00 -38.20
N ASP A 9 -18.96 12.14 -37.44
CA ASP A 9 -18.96 10.68 -37.65
C ASP A 9 -19.37 10.32 -39.08
N LEU A 10 -20.41 10.98 -39.62
CA LEU A 10 -20.87 10.75 -40.99
C LEU A 10 -19.88 11.22 -42.05
N ARG A 11 -19.08 12.27 -41.79
CA ARG A 11 -18.00 12.66 -42.70
C ARG A 11 -16.90 11.62 -42.69
N GLN A 12 -16.52 11.12 -41.51
CA GLN A 12 -15.48 10.11 -41.38
C GLN A 12 -15.89 8.80 -42.06
N ILE A 13 -17.14 8.36 -41.89
CA ILE A 13 -17.68 7.19 -42.59
C ILE A 13 -17.64 7.40 -44.10
N ALA A 14 -18.06 8.57 -44.61
CA ALA A 14 -18.00 8.85 -46.04
C ALA A 14 -16.56 8.86 -46.58
N PHE A 15 -15.61 9.37 -45.81
CA PHE A 15 -14.19 9.37 -46.15
C PHE A 15 -13.61 7.94 -46.21
N GLU A 16 -13.93 7.08 -45.23
CA GLU A 16 -13.50 5.68 -45.23
C GLU A 16 -14.08 4.86 -46.37
N LEU A 17 -15.27 5.22 -46.85
CA LEU A 17 -15.88 4.64 -48.05
C LEU A 17 -15.31 5.23 -49.36
N GLY A 18 -14.23 6.01 -49.29
CA GLY A 18 -13.55 6.60 -50.43
C GLY A 18 -14.32 7.74 -51.10
N GLN A 19 -15.32 8.32 -50.45
CA GLN A 19 -16.08 9.45 -50.98
C GLN A 19 -15.42 10.77 -50.63
N THR A 20 -15.35 11.69 -51.59
CA THR A 20 -14.89 13.05 -51.34
C THR A 20 -15.99 13.85 -50.68
N VAL A 21 -15.72 14.36 -49.49
CA VAL A 21 -16.68 15.06 -48.64
C VAL A 21 -16.19 16.48 -48.38
N THR A 22 -17.08 17.48 -48.45
CA THR A 22 -16.74 18.88 -48.13
C THR A 22 -17.34 19.31 -46.80
N ASP A 23 -16.68 20.26 -46.12
CA ASP A 23 -17.10 20.69 -44.78
C ASP A 23 -18.50 21.31 -44.72
N ASN A 24 -19.00 21.82 -45.85
CA ASN A 24 -20.31 22.48 -45.91
C ASN A 24 -21.47 21.50 -46.15
N MET A 25 -21.21 20.20 -46.36
CA MET A 25 -22.27 19.23 -46.57
C MET A 25 -23.12 19.05 -45.31
N THR A 26 -24.44 19.04 -45.50
CA THR A 26 -25.43 18.78 -44.44
C THR A 26 -25.48 17.30 -44.08
N VAL A 27 -25.98 16.98 -42.88
CA VAL A 27 -26.17 15.58 -42.43
C VAL A 27 -26.96 14.74 -43.44
N VAL A 28 -27.98 15.34 -44.06
CA VAL A 28 -28.80 14.67 -45.07
C VAL A 28 -28.00 14.38 -46.35
N GLN A 29 -27.22 15.36 -46.83
CA GLN A 29 -26.34 15.18 -48.00
C GLN A 29 -25.28 14.10 -47.74
N LEU A 30 -24.64 14.12 -46.57
CA LEU A 30 -23.66 13.10 -46.15
C LEU A 30 -24.27 11.70 -46.13
N THR A 31 -25.47 11.58 -45.54
CA THR A 31 -26.18 10.30 -45.47
C THR A 31 -26.53 9.77 -46.86
N ASN A 32 -26.91 10.66 -47.78
CA ASN A 32 -27.23 10.27 -49.15
C ASN A 32 -25.98 9.79 -49.90
N VAL A 33 -24.85 10.49 -49.77
CA VAL A 33 -23.56 10.08 -50.37
C VAL A 33 -23.14 8.69 -49.89
N ILE A 34 -23.28 8.42 -48.59
CA ILE A 34 -22.98 7.09 -48.01
C ILE A 34 -23.91 6.03 -48.58
N LYS A 35 -25.22 6.31 -48.66
CA LYS A 35 -26.21 5.34 -49.16
C LYS A 35 -26.09 5.05 -50.66
N SER A 36 -25.58 6.01 -51.44
CA SER A 36 -25.34 5.84 -52.88
C SER A 36 -24.03 5.14 -53.21
N ASN A 37 -23.18 4.84 -52.23
CA ASN A 37 -21.89 4.20 -52.45
C ASN A 37 -22.07 2.70 -52.76
N GLU A 38 -21.33 2.18 -53.74
CA GLU A 38 -21.39 0.76 -54.13
C GLU A 38 -21.11 -0.19 -52.96
N THR A 39 -20.17 0.16 -52.09
CA THR A 39 -19.82 -0.61 -50.89
C THR A 39 -20.99 -0.70 -49.91
N PHE A 40 -21.78 0.37 -49.80
CA PHE A 40 -22.99 0.36 -48.95
C PHE A 40 -24.09 -0.52 -49.53
N VAL A 41 -24.24 -0.52 -50.86
CA VAL A 41 -25.25 -1.32 -51.56
C VAL A 41 -24.88 -2.82 -51.51
N ASN A 42 -23.61 -3.14 -51.68
CA ASN A 42 -23.12 -4.52 -51.73
C ASN A 42 -22.91 -5.12 -50.33
N GLU A 43 -22.40 -4.34 -49.37
CA GLU A 43 -22.02 -4.82 -48.03
C GLU A 43 -22.52 -3.89 -46.91
N PRO A 44 -23.84 -3.84 -46.65
CA PRO A 44 -24.40 -2.92 -45.66
C PRO A 44 -23.93 -3.20 -44.23
N GLU A 45 -23.69 -4.46 -43.86
CA GLU A 45 -23.20 -4.80 -42.51
C GLU A 45 -21.76 -4.31 -42.29
N PHE A 46 -20.90 -4.35 -43.32
CA PHE A 46 -19.55 -3.80 -43.23
C PHE A 46 -19.56 -2.29 -42.94
N VAL A 47 -20.40 -1.53 -43.65
CA VAL A 47 -20.53 -0.08 -43.42
C VAL A 47 -21.11 0.24 -42.04
N LYS A 48 -21.98 -0.63 -41.51
CA LYS A 48 -22.53 -0.51 -40.17
C LYS A 48 -21.46 -0.75 -39.10
N ASP A 49 -20.56 -1.69 -39.31
CA ASP A 49 -19.44 -1.96 -38.39
C ASP A 49 -18.43 -0.81 -38.38
N ILE A 50 -18.11 -0.24 -39.56
CA ILE A 50 -17.32 1.00 -39.66
C ILE A 50 -18.00 2.12 -38.85
N ALA A 51 -19.30 2.34 -39.07
CA ALA A 51 -20.02 3.38 -38.36
C ALA A 51 -20.04 3.17 -36.84
N ASN A 52 -20.22 1.93 -36.38
CA ASN A 52 -20.20 1.62 -34.95
C ASN A 52 -18.82 1.85 -34.35
N THR A 53 -17.76 1.47 -35.07
CA THR A 53 -16.36 1.66 -34.65
C THR A 53 -16.05 3.14 -34.46
N ILE A 54 -16.30 3.97 -35.47
CA ILE A 54 -16.07 5.42 -35.41
C ILE A 54 -16.87 6.07 -34.26
N ILE A 55 -18.14 5.70 -34.10
CA ILE A 55 -18.99 6.23 -33.02
C ILE A 55 -18.46 5.80 -31.64
N SER A 56 -17.95 4.57 -31.53
CA SER A 56 -17.40 4.04 -30.28
C SER A 56 -16.08 4.70 -29.90
N GLU A 57 -15.17 4.92 -30.85
CA GLU A 57 -13.90 5.61 -30.64
C GLU A 57 -14.13 7.04 -30.17
N ARG A 58 -15.00 7.82 -30.83
CA ARG A 58 -15.34 9.18 -30.37
C ARG A 58 -15.92 9.21 -28.95
N LYS A 59 -16.69 8.20 -28.57
CA LYS A 59 -17.24 8.11 -27.20
C LYS A 59 -16.13 7.82 -26.19
N LEU A 60 -15.24 6.89 -26.50
CA LEU A 60 -14.08 6.56 -25.68
C LEU A 60 -13.13 7.75 -25.51
N GLU A 61 -12.85 8.50 -26.58
CA GLU A 61 -12.05 9.72 -26.54
C GLU A 61 -12.67 10.76 -25.60
N LYS A 62 -13.98 10.98 -25.72
CA LYS A 62 -14.68 11.93 -24.84
C LYS A 62 -14.69 11.48 -23.38
N GLU A 63 -14.82 10.18 -23.13
CA GLU A 63 -14.75 9.62 -21.78
C GLU A 63 -13.35 9.76 -21.19
N SER A 64 -12.30 9.50 -21.99
CA SER A 64 -10.91 9.72 -21.60
C SER A 64 -10.61 11.19 -21.31
N GLU A 65 -11.17 12.12 -22.10
CA GLU A 65 -10.98 13.56 -21.88
C GLU A 65 -11.61 14.01 -20.55
N LEU A 66 -12.83 13.54 -20.26
CA LEU A 66 -13.50 13.79 -18.99
C LEU A 66 -12.74 13.20 -17.79
N GLU A 67 -12.18 12.00 -17.95
CA GLU A 67 -11.38 11.37 -16.90
C GLU A 67 -10.07 12.13 -16.64
N LEU A 68 -9.41 12.61 -17.69
CA LEU A 68 -8.24 13.48 -17.57
C LEU A 68 -8.56 14.81 -16.87
N GLU A 69 -9.69 15.43 -17.18
CA GLU A 69 -10.15 16.63 -16.46
C GLU A 69 -10.42 16.35 -14.98
N ARG A 70 -11.04 15.22 -14.66
CA ARG A 70 -11.29 14.81 -13.29
C ARG A 70 -9.98 14.61 -12.50
N ILE A 71 -9.00 13.94 -13.10
CA ILE A 71 -7.68 13.74 -12.50
C ILE A 71 -6.99 15.08 -12.25
N LYS A 72 -7.04 16.01 -13.22
CA LYS A 72 -6.49 17.36 -13.07
C LYS A 72 -7.16 18.08 -11.90
N PHE A 73 -8.49 18.04 -11.82
CA PHE A 73 -9.23 18.67 -10.73
C PHE A 73 -8.85 18.12 -9.35
N GLU A 74 -8.78 16.79 -9.20
CA GLU A 74 -8.36 16.16 -7.94
C GLU A 74 -6.94 16.54 -7.55
N ARG A 75 -6.02 16.63 -8.52
CA ARG A 75 -4.65 17.11 -8.29
C ARG A 75 -4.63 18.56 -7.78
N THR A 76 -5.33 19.48 -8.44
CA THR A 76 -5.38 20.89 -8.03
C THR A 76 -5.98 21.04 -6.63
N LYS A 77 -6.98 20.22 -6.30
CA LYS A 77 -7.58 20.18 -4.96
C LYS A 77 -6.58 19.75 -3.90
N ALA A 78 -5.77 18.71 -4.16
CA ALA A 78 -4.74 18.26 -3.24
C ALA A 78 -3.63 19.31 -3.04
N GLU A 79 -3.21 19.98 -4.12
CA GLU A 79 -2.24 21.07 -4.07
C GLU A 79 -2.74 22.25 -3.21
N LEU A 80 -4.03 22.61 -3.32
CA LEU A 80 -4.64 23.66 -2.51
C LEU A 80 -4.70 23.29 -1.01
N GLU A 81 -5.04 22.04 -0.70
CA GLU A 81 -5.09 21.55 0.69
C GLU A 81 -3.70 21.55 1.34
N LEU A 82 -2.67 21.15 0.60
CA LEU A 82 -1.28 21.24 1.07
C LEU A 82 -0.88 22.69 1.33
N ALA A 83 -1.23 23.62 0.44
CA ALA A 83 -0.97 25.04 0.63
C ALA A 83 -1.68 25.59 1.89
N ARG A 84 -2.90 25.12 2.16
CA ARG A 84 -3.65 25.49 3.36
C ARG A 84 -2.97 25.00 4.64
N ILE A 85 -2.58 23.72 4.70
CA ILE A 85 -1.87 23.15 5.85
C ILE A 85 -0.55 23.90 6.10
N GLN A 86 0.18 24.23 5.03
CA GLN A 86 1.40 25.02 5.14
C GLN A 86 1.14 26.42 5.69
N ALA A 87 0.07 27.09 5.25
CA ALA A 87 -0.32 28.40 5.76
C ALA A 87 -0.73 28.34 7.24
N GLU A 88 -1.51 27.34 7.65
CA GLU A 88 -1.90 27.12 9.05
C GLU A 88 -0.67 26.88 9.94
N SER A 89 0.31 26.08 9.48
CA SER A 89 1.57 25.87 10.21
C SER A 89 2.46 27.11 10.32
N LYS A 90 2.34 28.05 9.39
CA LYS A 90 3.10 29.31 9.38
C LYS A 90 2.55 30.32 10.38
N ILE A 91 1.23 30.30 10.61
CA ILE A 91 0.55 31.15 11.60
C ILE A 91 0.91 30.74 13.05
N GLU A 92 1.20 29.46 13.31
CA GLU A 92 1.65 28.99 14.63
C GLU A 92 3.07 29.46 15.00
N ILE A 93 3.93 29.77 14.01
CA ILE A 93 5.31 30.23 14.25
C ILE A 93 5.38 31.74 14.51
N GLU A 94 4.43 32.53 13.98
CA GLU A 94 4.42 34.00 14.13
C GLU A 94 3.72 34.50 15.42
N ASN A 95 3.08 33.61 16.20
CA ASN A 95 2.33 33.98 17.41
C ASN A 95 3.03 33.67 18.75
N GLU A 96 4.26 33.13 18.77
CA GLU A 96 5.06 32.99 19.99
C GLU A 96 5.97 34.21 20.17
N PRO A 97 5.82 35.01 21.25
CA PRO A 97 6.71 36.14 21.50
C PRO A 97 8.10 35.62 21.86
N GLU A 98 9.13 36.18 21.21
CA GLU A 98 10.56 35.94 21.47
C GLU A 98 10.87 35.90 22.97
N LYS A 99 10.96 34.70 23.55
CA LYS A 99 11.65 34.47 24.82
C LYS A 99 13.05 34.00 24.50
N THR A 100 13.97 34.94 24.48
CA THR A 100 15.40 34.65 24.56
C THR A 100 15.66 33.98 25.91
N GLU A 101 15.67 32.65 25.94
CA GLU A 101 16.06 31.92 27.14
C GLU A 101 17.55 32.21 27.43
N SER A 102 17.77 32.95 28.52
CA SER A 102 19.10 33.31 29.01
C SER A 102 19.99 32.07 29.21
N LEU A 103 21.26 32.22 28.84
CA LEU A 103 22.35 31.24 29.01
C LEU A 103 22.41 30.64 30.43
N ASP A 104 21.94 31.36 31.44
CA ASP A 104 21.86 30.89 32.83
C ASP A 104 20.84 29.76 33.06
N SER A 105 19.75 29.72 32.28
CA SER A 105 18.73 28.64 32.34
C SER A 105 19.31 27.32 31.82
N LEU A 106 20.07 27.39 30.73
CA LEU A 106 20.77 26.24 30.14
C LEU A 106 21.87 25.71 31.07
N ILE A 107 22.61 26.59 31.75
CA ILE A 107 23.64 26.18 32.74
C ILE A 107 23.00 25.50 33.96
N LYS A 108 21.79 25.91 34.37
CA LYS A 108 21.06 25.30 35.50
C LYS A 108 20.52 23.90 35.15
N SER A 109 20.07 23.68 33.92
CA SER A 109 19.64 22.34 33.44
C SER A 109 20.80 21.35 33.28
N VAL A 110 22.01 21.82 32.95
CA VAL A 110 23.19 20.94 32.80
C VAL A 110 23.75 20.47 34.16
N ARG A 111 23.58 21.24 35.24
CA ARG A 111 24.06 20.85 36.58
C ARG A 111 23.32 19.65 37.20
N THR A 112 22.12 19.31 36.72
CA THR A 112 21.31 18.22 37.27
C THR A 112 21.67 16.83 36.73
N LEU A 113 22.68 16.70 35.86
CA LEU A 113 23.17 15.43 35.30
C LEU A 113 24.54 15.00 35.84
N THR A 114 24.84 15.26 37.11
CA THR A 114 26.00 14.63 37.77
C THR A 114 25.56 13.75 38.93
N VAL A 115 25.15 12.52 38.60
CA VAL A 115 24.99 11.45 39.59
C VAL A 115 26.37 10.80 39.81
N LYS A 116 26.80 10.71 41.07
CA LYS A 116 28.01 9.97 41.47
C LYS A 116 27.88 8.50 41.05
N VAL A 117 28.88 8.00 40.32
CA VAL A 117 29.00 6.58 39.95
C VAL A 117 29.28 5.75 41.22
N PRO A 118 28.45 4.75 41.57
CA PRO A 118 28.79 3.82 42.64
C PRO A 118 29.72 2.73 42.13
N SER A 119 30.78 2.47 42.89
CA SER A 119 31.80 1.47 42.63
C SER A 119 31.35 0.06 43.07
N LYS A 120 30.50 -0.61 42.28
CA LYS A 120 30.42 -2.08 42.15
C LYS A 120 29.31 -2.51 41.17
N PRO A 121 29.50 -3.57 40.37
CA PRO A 121 28.50 -4.02 39.41
C PRO A 121 27.52 -4.98 40.09
N GLU A 122 26.35 -4.48 40.47
CA GLU A 122 25.17 -5.31 40.74
C GLU A 122 24.10 -4.97 39.71
N GLY A 123 23.66 -5.98 38.96
CA GLY A 123 22.79 -5.82 37.80
C GLY A 123 21.43 -5.22 38.16
N VAL A 124 21.13 -4.05 37.62
CA VAL A 124 19.82 -3.39 37.75
C VAL A 124 19.01 -3.67 36.48
N PHE A 125 17.92 -4.42 36.62
CA PHE A 125 16.84 -4.50 35.63
C PHE A 125 16.05 -3.19 35.67
N LEU A 126 16.18 -2.35 34.63
CA LEU A 126 15.27 -1.23 34.40
C LEU A 126 14.04 -1.75 33.63
N SER A 127 12.92 -1.97 34.32
CA SER A 127 11.62 -2.11 33.65
C SER A 127 11.00 -0.73 33.50
N GLU A 128 11.10 -0.15 32.30
CA GLU A 128 10.33 1.02 31.91
C GLU A 128 8.86 0.59 31.73
N THR A 129 7.99 0.88 32.71
CA THR A 129 6.56 0.62 32.60
C THR A 129 5.89 1.71 31.76
N LYS A 130 6.16 1.74 30.45
CA LYS A 130 5.13 2.14 29.49
C LYS A 130 4.17 0.96 29.40
N SER A 131 3.02 1.07 30.07
CA SER A 131 2.01 0.02 30.11
C SER A 131 1.67 -0.41 28.67
N PRO A 132 1.92 -1.68 28.27
CA PRO A 132 1.63 -2.10 26.91
C PRO A 132 0.11 -2.16 26.77
N LYS A 133 -0.46 -1.16 26.09
CA LYS A 133 -1.84 -1.22 25.62
C LYS A 133 -2.02 -2.55 24.88
N CYS A 134 -3.14 -3.20 25.15
CA CYS A 134 -3.56 -4.44 24.52
C CYS A 134 -3.37 -4.40 23.00
N VAL A 135 -2.77 -5.45 22.44
CA VAL A 135 -2.43 -5.56 21.01
C VAL A 135 -3.65 -5.50 20.09
N LEU A 136 -4.81 -5.89 20.61
CA LEU A 136 -6.09 -5.83 19.90
C LEU A 136 -6.85 -4.53 20.19
N LEU A 137 -6.15 -3.47 20.61
CA LEU A 137 -6.68 -2.15 20.94
C LEU A 137 -7.91 -2.27 21.83
N CYS A 138 -7.74 -2.96 22.95
CA CYS A 138 -8.74 -2.98 24.00
C CYS A 138 -8.40 -1.92 25.05
N ASN A 139 -9.43 -1.29 25.60
CA ASN A 139 -9.30 -0.13 26.50
C ASN A 139 -8.67 -0.46 27.86
N GLU A 140 -8.24 -1.71 28.07
CA GLU A 140 -7.64 -2.20 29.31
C GLU A 140 -6.25 -2.81 29.05
N ASN A 141 -5.37 -2.72 30.06
CA ASN A 141 -4.07 -3.37 30.05
C ASN A 141 -4.20 -4.78 30.65
N HIS A 142 -4.03 -5.81 29.82
CA HIS A 142 -4.03 -7.20 30.29
C HIS A 142 -3.15 -8.10 29.42
N PRO A 143 -2.68 -9.24 29.95
CA PRO A 143 -2.06 -10.29 29.15
C PRO A 143 -2.99 -10.82 28.06
N LEU A 144 -2.44 -11.26 26.93
CA LEU A 144 -3.22 -11.68 25.76
C LEU A 144 -4.22 -12.81 26.08
N TYR A 145 -3.86 -13.75 26.95
CA TYR A 145 -4.74 -14.85 27.36
C TYR A 145 -6.00 -14.41 28.13
N LYS A 146 -6.00 -13.20 28.71
CA LYS A 146 -7.17 -12.59 29.38
C LYS A 146 -8.00 -11.71 28.44
N CYS A 147 -7.54 -11.48 27.21
CA CYS A 147 -8.23 -10.58 26.28
C CYS A 147 -9.54 -11.19 25.76
N PRO A 148 -10.68 -10.48 25.87
CA PRO A 148 -11.96 -10.97 25.35
C PRO A 148 -11.98 -11.03 23.82
N LYS A 149 -11.34 -10.06 23.14
CA LYS A 149 -11.22 -10.07 21.67
C LYS A 149 -10.39 -11.27 21.19
N TYR A 150 -9.28 -11.57 21.84
CA TYR A 150 -8.43 -12.73 21.51
C TYR A 150 -9.18 -14.06 21.62
N LYS A 151 -10.00 -14.24 22.66
CA LYS A 151 -10.79 -15.47 22.84
C LYS A 151 -11.83 -15.68 21.74
N LYS A 152 -12.31 -14.59 21.10
CA LYS A 152 -13.28 -14.65 20.00
C LYS A 152 -12.67 -14.91 18.62
N LEU A 153 -11.34 -14.76 18.47
CA LEU A 153 -10.65 -15.01 17.21
C LEU A 153 -10.68 -16.50 16.83
N SER A 154 -10.65 -16.77 15.52
CA SER A 154 -10.52 -18.14 14.99
C SER A 154 -9.16 -18.75 15.36
N PHE A 155 -9.03 -20.07 15.25
CA PHE A 155 -7.74 -20.74 15.51
C PHE A 155 -6.61 -20.15 14.65
N ASN A 156 -6.85 -19.97 13.34
CA ASN A 156 -5.84 -19.44 12.43
C ASN A 156 -5.44 -18.01 12.80
N ASP A 157 -6.42 -17.15 13.12
CA ASP A 157 -6.16 -15.77 13.53
C ASP A 157 -5.38 -15.70 14.86
N ARG A 158 -5.65 -16.61 15.81
CA ARG A 158 -4.89 -16.69 17.06
C ARG A 158 -3.43 -17.08 16.81
N VAL A 159 -3.18 -18.04 15.91
CA VAL A 159 -1.84 -18.48 15.55
C VAL A 159 -1.09 -17.34 14.84
N GLU A 160 -1.74 -16.67 13.89
CA GLU A 160 -1.18 -15.54 13.18
C GLU A 160 -0.88 -14.37 14.13
N LEU A 161 -1.82 -13.99 15.00
CA LEU A 161 -1.64 -12.92 15.96
C LEU A 161 -0.43 -13.17 16.87
N VAL A 162 -0.28 -14.41 17.38
CA VAL A 162 0.84 -14.80 18.24
C VAL A 162 2.16 -14.76 17.49
N LYS A 163 2.17 -15.19 16.23
CA LYS A 163 3.35 -15.19 15.35
C LYS A 163 3.78 -13.77 14.97
N THR A 164 2.86 -12.96 14.46
CA THR A 164 3.12 -11.59 13.97
C THR A 164 3.54 -10.65 15.09
N ASN A 165 3.01 -10.85 16.31
CA ASN A 165 3.33 -9.99 17.45
C ASN A 165 4.43 -10.55 18.36
N ASN A 166 5.10 -11.65 17.99
CA ASN A 166 6.17 -12.27 18.77
C ASN A 166 5.75 -12.63 20.21
N PHE A 167 4.53 -13.14 20.39
CA PHE A 167 4.13 -13.74 21.66
C PHE A 167 4.68 -15.16 21.78
N CYS A 168 5.04 -15.54 23.00
CA CYS A 168 5.39 -16.92 23.30
C CYS A 168 4.17 -17.83 23.06
N PHE A 169 4.29 -18.84 22.19
CA PHE A 169 3.19 -19.78 21.93
C PHE A 169 2.76 -20.56 23.17
N ASN A 170 3.59 -20.63 24.23
CA ASN A 170 3.25 -21.33 25.46
C ASN A 170 2.47 -20.45 26.48
N CYS A 171 3.00 -19.28 26.82
CA CYS A 171 2.43 -18.44 27.88
C CYS A 171 1.76 -17.14 27.38
N LEU A 172 1.77 -16.89 26.06
CA LEU A 172 1.19 -15.71 25.43
C LEU A 172 1.72 -14.37 26.01
N LEU A 173 2.97 -14.37 26.46
CA LEU A 173 3.72 -13.17 26.90
C LEU A 173 4.82 -12.84 25.90
N ARG A 174 5.27 -11.58 25.93
CA ARG A 174 6.35 -11.07 25.07
C ARG A 174 7.73 -11.43 25.65
N ASN A 175 8.79 -11.14 24.89
CA ASN A 175 10.21 -11.20 25.28
C ASN A 175 10.86 -12.59 25.34
N HIS A 176 10.18 -13.66 24.92
CA HIS A 176 10.80 -14.98 24.77
C HIS A 176 10.01 -15.91 23.83
N LYS A 177 10.68 -16.94 23.30
CA LYS A 177 10.06 -18.02 22.50
C LYS A 177 9.64 -19.19 23.39
N SER A 178 8.78 -20.09 22.91
CA SER A 178 8.31 -21.27 23.67
C SER A 178 9.43 -22.19 24.16
N SER A 179 10.55 -22.24 23.44
CA SER A 179 11.77 -22.99 23.81
C SER A 179 12.46 -22.40 25.04
N ALA A 180 12.52 -21.06 25.15
CA ALA A 180 13.11 -20.33 26.27
C ALA A 180 12.06 -19.94 27.34
N CYS A 181 10.85 -20.46 27.24
CA CYS A 181 9.76 -20.13 28.15
C CYS A 181 10.00 -20.77 29.51
N LYS A 182 10.05 -19.96 30.57
CA LYS A 182 10.19 -20.41 31.96
C LYS A 182 8.91 -21.02 32.55
N SER A 183 7.79 -20.95 31.82
CA SER A 183 6.53 -21.57 32.24
C SER A 183 6.68 -23.08 32.34
N LYS A 184 6.28 -23.64 33.49
CA LYS A 184 6.18 -25.07 33.72
C LYS A 184 4.94 -25.69 33.09
N TYR A 185 3.99 -24.84 32.67
CA TYR A 185 2.73 -25.29 32.06
C TYR A 185 2.98 -25.74 30.62
N SER A 186 2.41 -26.90 30.29
CA SER A 186 2.27 -27.47 28.95
C SER A 186 0.78 -27.58 28.60
N CYS A 187 0.47 -27.76 27.32
CA CYS A 187 -0.90 -27.94 26.89
C CYS A 187 -1.50 -29.20 27.52
N GLY A 188 -2.59 -29.05 28.29
CA GLY A 188 -3.25 -30.18 28.97
C GLY A 188 -3.83 -31.25 28.03
N MET A 189 -3.97 -30.98 26.74
CA MET A 189 -4.53 -31.93 25.76
C MET A 189 -3.48 -32.80 25.07
N CYS A 190 -2.27 -32.29 24.83
CA CYS A 190 -1.22 -33.01 24.08
C CYS A 190 0.16 -32.98 24.74
N GLN A 191 0.28 -32.35 25.91
CA GLN A 191 1.50 -32.19 26.70
C GLN A 191 2.67 -31.47 26.01
N ARG A 192 2.44 -30.82 24.86
CA ARG A 192 3.44 -29.99 24.17
C ARG A 192 3.46 -28.56 24.70
N ARG A 193 4.55 -27.83 24.43
CA ARG A 193 4.79 -26.44 24.91
C ARG A 193 4.03 -25.39 24.09
N HIS A 194 2.71 -25.38 24.22
CA HIS A 194 1.84 -24.33 23.69
C HIS A 194 0.66 -24.04 24.63
N HIS A 195 0.08 -22.85 24.48
CA HIS A 195 -1.10 -22.43 25.21
C HIS A 195 -2.32 -23.22 24.69
N VAL A 196 -3.21 -23.63 25.60
CA VAL A 196 -4.38 -24.47 25.29
C VAL A 196 -5.27 -23.90 24.16
N THR A 197 -5.34 -22.57 24.02
CA THR A 197 -6.12 -21.88 22.96
C THR A 197 -5.51 -21.98 21.56
N LEU A 198 -4.26 -22.45 21.46
CA LEU A 198 -3.51 -22.72 20.25
C LEU A 198 -3.34 -24.23 19.99
N HIS A 199 -4.04 -25.07 20.75
CA HIS A 199 -4.08 -26.49 20.46
C HIS A 199 -4.95 -26.73 19.23
N PHE A 200 -4.38 -27.32 18.18
CA PHE A 200 -5.11 -27.66 16.97
C PHE A 200 -5.99 -28.90 17.20
N ARG A 201 -7.32 -28.76 17.16
CA ARG A 201 -8.25 -29.90 17.08
C ARG A 201 -8.71 -30.06 15.63
N PRO A 202 -8.78 -31.28 15.07
CA PRO A 202 -9.25 -31.51 13.71
C PRO A 202 -10.67 -30.98 13.40
N ALA A 203 -11.48 -30.73 14.44
CA ALA A 203 -12.82 -30.12 14.36
C ALA A 203 -12.79 -28.58 14.17
N ASP A 204 -11.66 -27.91 14.40
CA ASP A 204 -11.53 -26.44 14.31
C ASP A 204 -11.45 -25.93 12.85
N LYS A 205 -11.60 -26.84 11.87
CA LYS A 205 -11.76 -26.50 10.44
C LYS A 205 -13.18 -26.05 10.07
N GLN A 206 -14.14 -26.11 11.00
CA GLN A 206 -15.54 -25.77 10.75
C GLN A 206 -16.03 -24.71 11.73
N SER A 207 -15.69 -23.45 11.46
CA SER A 207 -16.51 -22.31 11.90
C SER A 207 -16.58 -21.30 10.77
N GLY A 208 -17.30 -21.72 9.74
CA GLY A 208 -17.63 -20.99 8.54
C GLY A 208 -18.47 -21.95 7.72
N LEU A 209 -19.77 -21.71 7.66
CA LEU A 209 -20.84 -22.45 6.99
C LEU A 209 -21.58 -23.49 7.85
N ILE A 210 -22.80 -23.11 8.24
CA ILE A 210 -23.94 -24.02 8.33
C ILE A 210 -24.55 -24.07 6.92
N ASP A 211 -24.55 -25.29 6.39
CA ASP A 211 -25.36 -25.99 5.38
C ASP A 211 -25.71 -25.48 3.96
N ASP A 212 -25.76 -26.53 3.11
CA ASP A 212 -26.45 -26.77 1.83
C ASP A 212 -25.72 -26.33 0.53
N SER A 213 -25.46 -27.16 -0.49
CA SER A 213 -25.70 -28.60 -0.73
C SER A 213 -24.89 -29.09 -1.94
N GLY A 214 -24.61 -30.40 -2.01
CA GLY A 214 -24.49 -31.14 -3.28
C GLY A 214 -23.20 -31.07 -4.12
N ALA A 215 -22.70 -32.28 -4.46
CA ALA A 215 -21.87 -32.64 -5.61
C ALA A 215 -20.41 -32.12 -5.70
N LYS A 216 -19.46 -33.03 -5.40
CA LYS A 216 -18.02 -32.86 -5.65
C LYS A 216 -17.70 -33.01 -7.14
N LYS A 217 -16.92 -32.04 -7.65
CA LYS A 217 -16.29 -32.02 -8.97
C LYS A 217 -15.02 -32.88 -9.03
N SER A 218 -14.78 -33.42 -10.21
CA SER A 218 -13.49 -33.91 -10.70
C SER A 218 -12.78 -32.80 -11.51
N SER A 219 -11.49 -32.63 -11.19
CA SER A 219 -10.33 -32.52 -12.09
C SER A 219 -10.11 -31.36 -13.09
N VAL A 220 -8.85 -30.92 -13.06
CA VAL A 220 -7.97 -30.33 -14.10
C VAL A 220 -8.10 -28.83 -14.37
N LEU A 221 -6.99 -28.10 -14.15
CA LEU A 221 -6.71 -26.84 -14.84
C LEU A 221 -5.29 -26.86 -15.41
N SER A 222 -5.26 -26.69 -16.73
CA SER A 222 -4.12 -26.37 -17.58
C SER A 222 -3.91 -24.86 -17.62
N SER A 223 -2.65 -24.50 -17.84
CA SER A 223 -2.04 -23.19 -18.05
C SER A 223 -2.78 -22.28 -19.05
N THR A 224 -2.80 -20.97 -18.76
CA THR A 224 -2.34 -19.88 -19.65
C THR A 224 -2.40 -18.54 -18.92
N ALA A 225 -1.37 -17.71 -19.12
CA ALA A 225 -1.30 -16.32 -18.68
C ALA A 225 -1.86 -15.40 -19.77
N ALA A 226 -2.64 -14.38 -19.38
CA ALA A 226 -2.59 -12.99 -19.89
C ALA A 226 -3.86 -12.22 -19.48
N GLU A 227 -3.62 -11.07 -18.86
CA GLU A 227 -4.33 -9.80 -19.01
C GLU A 227 -5.80 -9.62 -18.54
N PHE A 228 -5.91 -8.71 -17.56
CA PHE A 228 -6.96 -7.76 -17.22
C PHE A 228 -8.25 -7.71 -18.08
N HIS A 229 -9.42 -7.81 -17.43
CA HIS A 229 -10.47 -6.76 -17.47
C HIS A 229 -11.43 -6.86 -16.27
N THR A 230 -11.65 -5.69 -15.70
CA THR A 230 -12.60 -5.28 -14.66
C THR A 230 -14.06 -5.56 -15.04
N SER A 231 -14.88 -6.06 -14.10
CA SER A 231 -16.22 -5.53 -13.75
C SER A 231 -16.98 -6.46 -12.81
N ALA A 232 -17.24 -6.00 -11.59
CA ALA A 232 -18.59 -5.94 -11.02
C ALA A 232 -18.56 -5.04 -9.77
N ARG A 233 -19.42 -4.04 -9.79
CA ARG A 233 -19.64 -3.04 -8.73
C ARG A 233 -20.22 -3.73 -7.49
N GLU A 234 -19.59 -3.53 -6.34
CA GLU A 234 -20.27 -3.52 -5.04
C GLU A 234 -19.72 -2.36 -4.20
N GLU A 235 -20.61 -1.83 -3.37
CA GLU A 235 -20.58 -0.51 -2.74
C GLU A 235 -19.38 -0.30 -1.80
N VAL A 236 -18.80 0.91 -1.85
CA VAL A 236 -17.63 1.32 -1.07
C VAL A 236 -18.04 1.65 0.37
N ASN A 237 -17.67 0.78 1.32
CA ASN A 237 -17.41 1.20 2.70
C ASN A 237 -15.94 1.63 2.82
N HIS A 238 -15.74 2.88 3.20
CA HIS A 238 -14.45 3.54 3.31
C HIS A 238 -13.73 3.10 4.60
N GLU A 239 -13.07 1.94 4.60
CA GLU A 239 -12.03 1.60 5.58
C GLU A 239 -10.65 1.65 4.93
N LEU A 240 -9.73 2.32 5.62
CA LEU A 240 -8.33 2.53 5.24
C LEU A 240 -7.62 1.19 5.01
N VAL A 241 -7.56 0.76 3.74
CA VAL A 241 -6.73 -0.37 3.33
C VAL A 241 -5.27 0.05 3.51
N ASN A 242 -4.59 -0.55 4.48
CA ASN A 242 -3.15 -0.40 4.66
C ASN A 242 -2.47 -1.26 3.58
N PRO A 243 -1.82 -0.70 2.55
CA PRO A 243 -1.28 -1.51 1.46
C PRO A 243 -0.09 -2.34 1.96
N GLN A 244 -0.26 -3.65 2.01
CA GLN A 244 0.83 -4.60 2.26
C GLN A 244 1.59 -4.84 0.95
N PHE A 245 2.80 -4.29 0.84
CA PHE A 245 3.71 -4.57 -0.27
C PHE A 245 4.61 -5.76 0.09
N ALA A 246 4.48 -6.88 -0.61
CA ALA A 246 5.44 -7.98 -0.59
C ALA A 246 5.75 -8.41 -2.02
N ALA A 247 7.00 -8.23 -2.46
CA ALA A 247 7.49 -8.79 -3.72
C ALA A 247 8.02 -10.21 -3.45
N THR A 248 7.56 -11.20 -4.23
CA THR A 248 8.12 -12.55 -4.24
C THR A 248 8.84 -12.78 -5.57
N GLY A 249 10.02 -13.40 -5.53
CA GLY A 249 10.86 -13.60 -6.72
C GLY A 249 10.33 -14.69 -7.65
N TYR A 250 10.49 -14.46 -8.96
CA TYR A 250 10.22 -15.42 -10.03
C TYR A 250 11.53 -16.14 -10.40
N ASN A 251 11.52 -17.48 -10.46
CA ASN A 251 12.62 -18.27 -10.99
C ASN A 251 12.17 -18.95 -12.29
N ASN A 252 12.85 -18.65 -13.39
CA ASN A 252 13.05 -19.63 -14.44
C ASN A 252 14.57 -19.80 -14.60
N SER A 253 15.01 -21.06 -14.65
CA SER A 253 16.38 -21.58 -14.59
C SER A 253 17.54 -20.59 -14.83
N ASP A 254 18.50 -20.60 -13.90
CA ASP A 254 19.86 -20.03 -13.93
C ASP A 254 20.10 -18.53 -13.65
N ASN A 255 19.06 -17.69 -13.55
CA ASN A 255 19.24 -16.32 -13.05
C ASN A 255 18.30 -16.02 -11.87
N LYS A 256 18.87 -15.99 -10.66
CA LYS A 256 18.15 -15.57 -9.44
C LYS A 256 17.92 -14.06 -9.50
N THR A 257 16.83 -13.63 -10.11
CA THR A 257 16.40 -12.23 -10.06
C THR A 257 15.56 -11.98 -8.82
N VAL A 258 16.11 -11.21 -7.87
CA VAL A 258 15.37 -10.75 -6.68
C VAL A 258 14.70 -9.42 -7.02
N LEU A 259 13.37 -9.40 -6.95
CA LEU A 259 12.59 -8.17 -7.04
C LEU A 259 12.64 -7.46 -5.68
N LEU A 260 13.27 -6.28 -5.63
CA LEU A 260 13.30 -5.46 -4.44
C LEU A 260 12.23 -4.38 -4.52
N SER A 261 11.61 -4.10 -3.38
CA SER A 261 10.62 -3.02 -3.30
C SER A 261 11.34 -1.68 -3.45
N THR A 262 10.95 -0.88 -4.44
CA THR A 262 11.49 0.47 -4.65
C THR A 262 10.37 1.48 -4.78
N CYS A 263 10.59 2.69 -4.28
CA CYS A 263 9.66 3.81 -4.46
C CYS A 263 10.40 5.05 -4.95
N ILE A 264 9.66 5.99 -5.53
CA ILE A 264 10.17 7.34 -5.79
C ILE A 264 9.76 8.21 -4.61
N CYS A 265 10.73 8.83 -3.94
CA CYS A 265 10.53 9.79 -2.87
C CYS A 265 10.96 11.18 -3.34
N TYR A 266 10.33 12.21 -2.80
CA TYR A 266 10.73 13.61 -3.03
C TYR A 266 11.48 14.12 -1.80
N VAL A 267 12.71 14.58 -1.99
CA VAL A 267 13.55 15.11 -0.90
C VAL A 267 13.85 16.58 -1.15
N THR A 268 13.73 17.39 -0.11
CA THR A 268 13.98 18.83 -0.17
C THR A 268 15.39 19.15 0.33
N ASP A 269 16.13 20.01 -0.36
CA ASP A 269 17.40 20.54 0.14
C ASP A 269 17.20 21.70 1.13
N GLY A 270 18.30 22.16 1.75
CA GLY A 270 18.27 23.30 2.67
C GLY A 270 17.91 24.64 2.02
N SER A 271 17.78 24.70 0.70
CA SER A 271 17.34 25.88 -0.06
C SER A 271 15.87 25.77 -0.50
N GLY A 272 15.17 24.69 -0.14
CA GLY A 272 13.76 24.47 -0.49
C GLY A 272 13.54 23.79 -1.84
N ASN A 273 14.58 23.39 -2.57
CA ASN A 273 14.42 22.70 -3.86
C ASN A 273 14.11 21.23 -3.65
N VAL A 274 13.18 20.71 -4.45
CA VAL A 274 12.69 19.33 -4.35
C VAL A 274 13.32 18.43 -5.42
N TYR A 275 13.77 17.25 -5.02
CA TYR A 275 14.42 16.28 -5.90
C TYR A 275 13.71 14.93 -5.84
N PRO A 276 13.28 14.35 -6.98
CA PRO A 276 12.85 12.96 -7.02
C PRO A 276 14.06 12.03 -6.88
N ILE A 277 13.99 11.10 -5.94
CA ILE A 277 15.00 10.08 -5.68
C ILE A 277 14.34 8.69 -5.71
N ARG A 278 15.10 7.67 -6.11
CA ARG A 278 14.67 6.28 -6.00
C ARG A 278 15.18 5.71 -4.68
N ALA A 279 14.27 5.27 -3.83
CA ALA A 279 14.57 4.61 -2.56
C ALA A 279 14.29 3.12 -2.66
N LEU A 280 15.15 2.33 -2.01
CA LEU A 280 14.94 0.91 -1.78
C LEU A 280 14.22 0.75 -0.43
N MET A 281 13.06 0.10 -0.42
CA MET A 281 12.30 -0.16 0.80
C MET A 281 12.67 -1.54 1.35
N ASP A 282 13.48 -1.55 2.41
CA ASP A 282 13.87 -2.75 3.12
C ASP A 282 13.21 -2.81 4.50
N VAL A 283 12.23 -3.71 4.65
CA VAL A 283 11.50 -3.93 5.91
C VAL A 283 12.41 -4.56 6.99
N GLY A 284 13.53 -5.16 6.59
CA GLY A 284 14.53 -5.73 7.49
C GLY A 284 15.59 -4.74 7.96
N ALA A 285 15.66 -3.53 7.40
CA ALA A 285 16.67 -2.54 7.76
C ALA A 285 16.31 -1.82 9.07
N SER A 286 17.29 -1.69 9.96
CA SER A 286 17.19 -0.93 11.22
C SER A 286 17.78 0.49 11.11
N SER A 287 18.30 0.84 9.93
CA SER A 287 18.93 2.12 9.65
C SER A 287 18.69 2.50 8.19
N ASN A 288 18.58 3.80 7.93
CA ASN A 288 18.42 4.33 6.58
C ASN A 288 19.79 4.75 6.04
N PHE A 289 20.10 4.37 4.82
CA PHE A 289 21.33 4.75 4.14
C PHE A 289 21.03 5.59 2.91
N MET A 290 21.92 6.53 2.63
CA MET A 290 21.86 7.41 1.47
C MET A 290 23.20 7.34 0.74
N SER A 291 23.18 7.40 -0.58
CA SER A 291 24.42 7.45 -1.35
C SER A 291 25.14 8.78 -1.10
N GLN A 292 26.48 8.75 -1.10
CA GLN A 292 27.27 9.96 -0.94
C GLN A 292 26.96 11.00 -2.02
N GLY A 293 26.76 10.57 -3.27
CA GLY A 293 26.40 11.47 -4.37
C GLY A 293 25.07 12.21 -4.15
N LEU A 294 24.09 11.56 -3.52
CA LEU A 294 22.84 12.23 -3.15
C LEU A 294 23.06 13.23 -1.99
N ALA A 295 23.85 12.85 -0.98
CA ALA A 295 24.20 13.77 0.12
C ALA A 295 24.92 15.03 -0.39
N ASP A 296 25.83 14.87 -1.35
CA ASP A 296 26.58 15.96 -1.98
C ASP A 296 25.66 16.87 -2.82
N ARG A 297 24.76 16.26 -3.61
CA ARG A 297 23.75 17.00 -4.40
C ARG A 297 22.82 17.83 -3.51
N LEU A 298 22.42 17.28 -2.37
CA LEU A 298 21.60 17.97 -1.37
C LEU A 298 22.39 18.93 -0.48
N ARG A 299 23.72 19.00 -0.64
CA ARG A 299 24.65 19.82 0.14
C ARG A 299 24.49 19.63 1.65
N LEU A 300 24.25 18.40 2.09
CA LEU A 300 24.01 18.09 3.50
C LEU A 300 25.30 18.22 4.31
N ARG A 301 25.17 18.69 5.56
CA ARG A 301 26.25 18.62 6.55
C ARG A 301 26.50 17.15 6.90
N LYS A 302 27.77 16.72 6.79
CA LYS A 302 28.21 15.36 7.08
C LYS A 302 29.02 15.34 8.36
N GLU A 303 28.75 14.37 9.23
CA GLU A 303 29.54 14.08 10.42
C GLU A 303 30.12 12.67 10.31
N LYS A 304 31.40 12.50 10.64
CA LYS A 304 32.02 11.18 10.65
C LYS A 304 31.58 10.44 11.90
N THR A 305 30.97 9.29 11.71
CA THR A 305 30.57 8.39 12.78
C THR A 305 31.20 7.02 12.58
N ASN A 306 31.42 6.30 13.69
CA ASN A 306 31.89 4.92 13.66
C ASN A 306 30.76 4.02 14.17
N ILE A 307 29.95 3.51 13.25
CA ILE A 307 28.78 2.69 13.54
C ILE A 307 29.01 1.32 12.91
N SER A 308 28.84 0.25 13.70
CA SER A 308 28.87 -1.11 13.17
C SER A 308 27.61 -1.39 12.37
N VAL A 309 27.77 -1.79 11.10
CA VAL A 309 26.68 -2.23 10.23
C VAL A 309 26.79 -3.75 10.07
N SER A 310 25.71 -4.48 10.36
CA SER A 310 25.70 -5.95 10.30
C SER A 310 24.42 -6.43 9.63
N GLY A 311 24.54 -7.40 8.73
CA GLY A 311 23.42 -8.09 8.12
C GLY A 311 22.84 -9.19 9.02
N LEU A 312 21.75 -9.79 8.55
CA LEU A 312 21.17 -10.97 9.19
C LEU A 312 22.23 -12.09 9.27
N ASN A 313 22.38 -12.68 10.45
CA ASN A 313 23.40 -13.69 10.81
C ASN A 313 24.85 -13.19 10.96
N ASN A 314 25.07 -11.91 11.31
CA ASN A 314 26.41 -11.34 11.52
C ASN A 314 27.32 -11.36 10.27
N PHE A 315 26.77 -11.57 9.08
CA PHE A 315 27.51 -11.29 7.86
C PHE A 315 27.63 -9.77 7.71
N SER A 316 28.85 -9.26 7.62
CA SER A 316 29.10 -7.86 7.27
C SER A 316 28.66 -7.61 5.84
N LEU A 317 27.95 -6.50 5.60
CA LEU A 317 27.71 -5.96 4.26
C LEU A 317 29.01 -5.41 3.65
#